data_AF-A0A512IEZ0-F1
#
_entry.id   AF-A0A512IEZ0-F1
#
_cell.length_a   1.000
_cell.length_b   1.000
_cell.length_c   1.000
_cell.angle_alpha   90.00
_cell.angle_beta   90.00
_cell.angle_gamma   90.00
#
_symmetry.space_group_name_H-M   'P 1'
#
loop_
_entity.id
_entity.type
_entity.pdbx_description
1 polymer ?
#
loop_
_entity_poly.entity_id
_entity_poly.type
_entity_poly.pdbx_seq_one_letter_code
_entity_poly.pdbx_strand_id
1 'polypeptide(L)'
;MSAPTTVTQHSHSSAPSPHDRPCSCLGPDEEFPAALAALSMDELQVLHSRICRQLDREYLSAPDGPHPCTTDRLQEVVHELDARDAA
;
A
#
# COMPACT_ATOMS: atom_id res chain seq x y z
N MET A 1 1.82 -14.55 52.97
CA MET A 1 2.62 -14.46 51.73
C MET A 1 1.63 -14.60 50.58
N SER A 2 1.35 -13.49 49.90
CA SER A 2 0.32 -13.38 48.86
C SER A 2 0.94 -13.51 47.48
N ALA A 3 0.23 -14.10 46.53
CA ALA A 3 0.43 -13.85 45.10
C ALA A 3 -0.92 -13.99 44.37
N PRO A 4 -1.46 -12.90 43.78
CA PRO A 4 -2.57 -13.00 42.83
C PRO A 4 -2.01 -13.26 41.43
N THR A 5 -2.59 -14.23 40.72
CA THR A 5 -2.25 -14.53 39.33
C THR A 5 -3.05 -13.58 38.43
N THR A 6 -2.36 -12.60 37.85
CA THR A 6 -2.91 -11.70 36.83
C THR A 6 -3.23 -12.50 35.58
N VAL A 7 -4.53 -12.65 35.26
CA VAL A 7 -4.98 -13.10 33.95
C VAL A 7 -4.84 -11.92 32.98
N THR A 8 -3.80 -11.95 32.15
CA THR A 8 -3.59 -11.00 31.06
C THR A 8 -4.69 -11.18 30.02
N GLN A 9 -5.66 -10.27 30.06
CA GLN A 9 -6.68 -10.09 29.05
C GLN A 9 -5.98 -9.58 27.77
N HIS A 10 -5.78 -10.47 26.79
CA HIS A 10 -5.33 -10.07 25.47
C HIS A 10 -6.49 -9.33 24.79
N SER A 11 -6.34 -8.01 24.71
CA SER A 11 -7.21 -7.12 23.96
C SER A 11 -7.37 -7.67 22.55
N HIS A 12 -8.62 -7.95 22.17
CA HIS A 12 -8.99 -8.34 20.83
C HIS A 12 -8.57 -7.22 19.88
N SER A 13 -7.63 -7.52 18.99
CA SER A 13 -7.30 -6.66 17.86
C SER A 13 -8.53 -6.65 16.95
N SER A 14 -9.30 -5.56 17.02
CA SER A 14 -10.43 -5.35 16.12
C SER A 14 -9.92 -5.39 14.69
N ALA A 15 -10.36 -6.40 13.94
CA ALA A 15 -10.13 -6.47 12.51
C ALA A 15 -10.68 -5.20 11.84
N PRO A 16 -9.97 -4.61 10.86
CA PRO A 16 -10.48 -3.46 10.13
C PRO A 16 -11.79 -3.85 9.43
N SER A 17 -12.83 -3.04 9.64
CA SER A 17 -14.15 -3.19 9.03
C SER A 17 -14.04 -3.17 7.49
N PRO A 18 -14.86 -3.96 6.76
CA PRO A 18 -14.72 -4.18 5.32
C PRO A 18 -15.11 -2.98 4.43
N HIS A 19 -15.46 -1.83 5.01
CA HIS A 19 -15.94 -0.64 4.29
C HIS A 19 -14.94 0.51 4.19
N ASP A 20 -13.68 0.28 4.55
CA ASP A 20 -12.64 1.32 4.63
C ASP A 20 -11.45 0.99 3.72
N ARG A 21 -11.72 0.41 2.54
CA ARG A 21 -10.68 0.20 1.52
C ARG A 21 -10.67 1.43 0.61
N PRO A 22 -9.63 2.28 0.66
CA PRO A 22 -9.56 3.44 -0.22
C PRO A 22 -9.52 2.98 -1.68
N CYS A 23 -10.33 3.63 -2.53
CA CYS A 23 -10.15 3.67 -3.98
C CYS A 23 -8.66 3.94 -4.24
N SER A 24 -8.05 3.34 -5.27
CA SER A 24 -6.69 3.72 -5.69
C SER A 24 -6.61 5.16 -6.23
N CYS A 25 -7.77 5.77 -6.35
CA CYS A 25 -8.11 7.06 -6.88
C CYS A 25 -8.45 7.97 -5.70
N LEU A 26 -7.93 9.21 -5.70
CA LEU A 26 -8.53 10.24 -4.87
C LEU A 26 -9.63 10.90 -5.69
N GLY A 27 -10.86 10.84 -5.18
CA GLY A 27 -11.97 11.64 -5.69
C GLY A 27 -11.68 13.14 -5.57
N PRO A 28 -12.33 14.00 -6.37
CA PRO A 28 -12.08 15.45 -6.34
C PRO A 28 -12.35 16.09 -4.97
N ASP A 29 -13.22 15.46 -4.17
CA ASP A 29 -13.60 15.90 -2.83
C ASP A 29 -12.96 15.06 -1.71
N GLU A 30 -12.12 14.07 -2.05
CA GLU A 30 -11.45 13.23 -1.06
C GLU A 30 -10.17 13.90 -0.53
N GLU A 31 -10.02 13.89 0.80
CA GLU A 31 -8.84 14.47 1.45
C GLU A 31 -7.58 13.65 1.14
N PHE A 32 -6.47 14.36 0.94
CA PHE A 32 -5.19 13.70 0.67
C PHE A 32 -4.77 12.84 1.88
N PRO A 33 -4.30 11.60 1.68
CA PRO A 33 -3.99 10.69 2.77
C PRO A 33 -2.97 11.28 3.75
N ALA A 34 -3.35 11.38 5.03
CA ALA A 34 -2.51 11.98 6.08
C ALA A 34 -1.13 11.31 6.23
N ALA A 35 -1.03 10.01 5.94
CA ALA A 35 0.23 9.27 5.98
C ALA A 35 1.24 9.74 4.91
N LEU A 36 0.75 10.13 3.73
CA LEU A 36 1.58 10.71 2.67
C LEU A 36 1.80 12.20 2.90
N ALA A 37 0.84 12.90 3.52
CA ALA A 37 0.97 14.30 3.90
C ALA A 37 2.07 14.52 4.95
N ALA A 38 2.37 13.50 5.75
CA ALA A 38 3.43 13.52 6.75
C ALA A 38 4.85 13.43 6.17
N LEU A 39 4.99 13.06 4.89
CA LEU A 39 6.28 13.04 4.22
C LEU A 39 6.73 14.47 3.92
N SER A 40 7.98 14.79 4.24
CA SER A 40 8.58 16.00 3.74
C SER A 40 8.69 15.96 2.20
N MET A 41 8.72 17.13 1.57
CA MET A 41 8.89 17.23 0.12
C MET A 41 10.14 16.48 -0.36
N ASP A 42 11.22 16.54 0.41
CA ASP A 42 12.49 15.88 0.10
C ASP A 42 12.33 14.34 0.15
N GLU A 43 11.65 13.80 1.16
CA GLU A 43 11.37 12.36 1.25
C GLU A 43 10.49 11.87 0.10
N LEU A 44 9.51 12.67 -0.30
CA LEU A 44 8.64 12.36 -1.43
C LEU A 44 9.43 12.35 -2.76
N GLN A 45 10.34 13.30 -2.95
CA GLN A 45 11.23 13.34 -4.12
C GLN A 45 12.20 12.15 -4.14
N VAL A 46 12.74 11.75 -2.98
CA VAL A 46 13.60 10.55 -2.87
C VAL A 46 12.81 9.29 -3.22
N LEU A 47 11.58 9.16 -2.72
CA LEU A 47 10.71 8.03 -3.05
C LEU A 47 10.41 7.97 -4.55
N HIS A 48 10.02 9.10 -5.15
CA HIS A 48 9.75 9.22 -6.57
C HIS A 48 10.97 8.82 -7.42
N SER A 49 12.15 9.34 -7.07
CA SER A 49 13.41 8.99 -7.76
C SER A 49 13.72 7.49 -7.72
N ARG A 50 13.47 6.83 -6.58
CA ARG A 50 13.66 5.38 -6.46
C ARG A 50 12.71 4.59 -7.34
N ILE A 51 11.44 4.97 -7.38
CA ILE A 51 10.42 4.32 -8.21
C ILE A 51 10.79 4.45 -9.70
N CYS A 52 11.11 5.66 -10.16
CA CYS A 52 11.51 5.87 -11.56
C CYS A 52 12.73 5.02 -11.94
N ARG A 53 13.78 4.99 -11.12
CA ARG A 53 14.96 4.16 -11.40
C ARG A 53 14.66 2.67 -11.43
N GLN A 54 13.73 2.20 -10.61
CA GLN A 54 13.32 0.80 -10.61
C GLN A 54 12.55 0.47 -11.89
N LEU A 55 11.62 1.34 -12.30
CA LEU A 55 10.90 1.19 -13.56
C LEU A 55 11.84 1.25 -14.77
N ASP A 56 12.78 2.19 -14.82
CA ASP A 56 13.75 2.26 -15.92
C ASP A 56 14.58 0.97 -16.00
N ARG A 57 14.99 0.43 -14.85
CA ARG A 57 15.73 -0.83 -14.81
C ARG A 57 14.90 -1.99 -15.36
N GLU A 58 13.64 -2.11 -14.94
CA GLU A 58 12.76 -3.22 -15.32
C GLU A 58 12.27 -3.11 -16.76
N TYR A 59 12.00 -1.90 -17.26
CA TYR A 59 11.31 -1.70 -18.53
C TYR A 59 12.22 -1.21 -19.67
N LEU A 60 13.33 -0.52 -19.37
CA LEU A 60 14.22 0.04 -20.40
C LEU A 60 15.54 -0.72 -20.54
N SER A 61 16.02 -1.35 -19.47
CA SER A 61 17.32 -2.03 -19.46
C SER A 61 17.26 -3.55 -19.59
N ALA A 62 16.07 -4.15 -19.42
CA ALA A 62 15.85 -5.57 -19.64
C ALA A 62 15.35 -5.80 -21.08
N PRO A 63 16.12 -6.49 -21.95
CA PRO A 63 15.73 -6.73 -23.34
C PRO A 63 14.47 -7.61 -23.46
N ASP A 64 14.19 -8.41 -22.43
CA ASP A 64 13.03 -9.30 -22.35
C ASP A 64 11.80 -8.62 -21.72
N GLY A 65 11.90 -7.32 -21.38
CA GLY A 65 10.85 -6.58 -20.69
C GLY A 65 10.83 -6.80 -19.17
N PRO A 66 9.78 -6.32 -18.46
CA PRO A 66 9.65 -6.50 -17.03
C PRO A 66 9.62 -7.99 -16.64
N HIS A 67 10.16 -8.32 -15.47
CA HIS A 67 10.18 -9.69 -14.98
C HIS A 67 8.75 -10.25 -14.88
N PRO A 68 8.48 -11.51 -15.27
CA PRO A 68 7.14 -12.09 -15.28
C PRO A 68 6.39 -11.94 -13.95
N CYS A 69 7.06 -12.19 -12.82
CA CYS A 69 6.46 -11.98 -11.50
C CYS A 69 6.03 -10.52 -11.23
N THR A 70 6.70 -9.53 -11.81
CA THR A 70 6.29 -8.12 -11.72
C THR A 70 5.02 -7.89 -12.53
N THR A 71 4.93 -8.48 -13.72
CA THR A 71 3.74 -8.41 -14.56
C THR A 71 2.54 -9.12 -13.92
N ASP A 72 2.74 -10.32 -13.37
CA ASP A 72 1.71 -11.07 -12.65
C ASP A 72 1.22 -10.25 -11.44
N ARG A 73 2.15 -9.67 -10.68
CA ARG A 73 1.80 -8.85 -9.52
C ARG A 73 1.05 -7.59 -9.91
N LEU A 74 1.43 -6.95 -11.02
CA LEU A 74 0.69 -5.82 -11.59
C LEU A 74 -0.73 -6.23 -11.96
N GLN A 75 -0.92 -7.36 -12.65
CA GLN A 75 -2.23 -7.86 -13.03
C GLN A 75 -3.11 -8.17 -11.82
N GLU A 76 -2.56 -8.80 -10.79
CA GLU A 76 -3.26 -9.05 -9.52
C GLU A 76 -3.71 -7.74 -8.85
N VAL A 77 -2.82 -6.75 -8.80
CA VAL A 77 -3.12 -5.44 -8.20
C VAL A 77 -4.19 -4.73 -9.01
N VAL A 78 -4.06 -4.66 -10.34
CA VAL A 78 -5.06 -4.05 -11.23
C VAL A 78 -6.41 -4.72 -11.06
N HIS A 79 -6.48 -6.05 -11.09
CA HIS A 79 -7.72 -6.78 -10.91
C HIS A 79 -8.37 -6.53 -9.54
N GLU A 80 -7.58 -6.50 -8.46
CA GLU A 80 -8.09 -6.18 -7.13
C GLU A 80 -8.56 -4.72 -7.02
N LEU A 81 -7.93 -3.78 -7.72
CA LEU A 81 -8.36 -2.39 -7.77
C LEU A 81 -9.64 -2.23 -8.60
N ASP A 82 -9.71 -2.81 -9.78
CA ASP A 82 -10.91 -2.82 -10.63
C ASP A 82 -12.11 -3.45 -9.90
N ALA A 83 -11.88 -4.52 -9.13
CA ALA A 83 -12.91 -5.16 -8.32
C ALA A 83 -13.41 -4.27 -7.17
N ARG A 84 -12.57 -3.36 -6.64
CA ARG A 84 -12.97 -2.38 -5.63
C ARG A 84 -13.75 -1.23 -6.24
N ASP A 85 -13.35 -0.77 -7.43
CA ASP A 85 -14.04 0.32 -8.13
C ASP A 85 -15.42 -0.11 -8.67
N ALA A 86 -15.63 -1.41 -8.89
CA ALA A 86 -16.90 -1.97 -9.37
C ALA A 86 -17.89 -2.41 -8.26
N ALA A 87 -17.50 -2.31 -6.98
CA ALA A 87 -18.29 -2.74 -5.81
C ALA A 87 -19.06 -1.58 -5.17
#